data_AF-A0A957UYY3-F1
#
_entry.id   AF-A0A957UYY3-F1
#
_cell.length_a   1.000
_cell.length_b   1.000
_cell.length_c   1.000
_cell.angle_alpha   90.00
_cell.angle_beta   90.00
_cell.angle_gamma   90.00
#
_symmetry.space_group_name_H-M   'P 1'
#
loop_
_entity.id
_entity.type
_entity.pdbx_description
1 polymer ?
#
loop_
_entity_poly.entity_id
_entity_poly.type
_entity_poly.pdbx_seq_one_letter_code
_entity_poly.pdbx_strand_id
1 'polypeptide(L)'
;CADCGRTCWACGGRACAEHISICPTCGDAVCHGCQVTCAACGERQCRSHLRADSVVGQDGAIELICPRCAVRCPGCQQFSAHTGVCDASGQRFCANCLVTCRGCGRTVGPGFYHRNPVDGEPYCTACVVECPNCHQVATSLLACDVCGSEGCASCIARCVTCGRPVCEAHGVAMLDCGHVVCNRDLVECAICKEVVCPACTSDCAGCGMRSCARHTTACSQCGQEYCVSCVGVGGLCETCRLVEKRGKVVAADHLPWLDHPEAGPIASHYQWRKAGNLRYDIYFGEGRMASVAVVVVQRGADGGRVVRVQRMSALDRLRGMLGL
;
A
#
# COMPACT_ATOMS: atom_id res chain seq x y z
N CYS A 1 67.76 -3.68 -1.73
CA CYS A 1 69.14 -3.92 -1.23
C CYS A 1 69.94 -2.63 -1.37
N ALA A 2 71.05 -2.47 -0.63
CA ALA A 2 71.88 -1.27 -0.68
C ALA A 2 72.41 -0.99 -2.10
N ASP A 3 72.65 -2.05 -2.88
CA ASP A 3 73.32 -1.97 -4.19
C ASP A 3 72.36 -1.81 -5.38
N CYS A 4 71.08 -2.17 -5.22
CA CYS A 4 70.11 -2.28 -6.31
C CYS A 4 68.83 -1.47 -6.11
N GLY A 5 68.63 -0.91 -4.91
CA GLY A 5 67.40 -0.22 -4.55
C GLY A 5 67.35 1.20 -5.12
N ARG A 6 66.26 1.56 -5.81
CA ARG A 6 65.98 2.93 -6.23
C ARG A 6 65.15 3.64 -5.16
N THR A 7 65.37 4.95 -4.98
CA THR A 7 64.62 5.77 -4.02
C THR A 7 63.25 6.12 -4.60
N CYS A 8 62.20 5.85 -3.83
CA CYS A 8 60.83 6.24 -4.14
C CYS A 8 60.67 7.75 -3.94
N TRP A 9 60.21 8.44 -4.99
CA TRP A 9 59.99 9.88 -4.92
C TRP A 9 58.91 10.27 -3.87
N ALA A 10 57.88 9.44 -3.70
CA ALA A 10 56.74 9.75 -2.84
C ALA A 10 56.99 9.56 -1.33
N CYS A 11 57.70 8.50 -0.93
CA CYS A 11 57.92 8.18 0.49
C CYS A 11 59.38 8.23 0.95
N GLY A 12 60.33 8.46 0.05
CA GLY A 12 61.77 8.45 0.34
C GLY A 12 62.36 7.07 0.63
N GLY A 13 61.54 6.01 0.75
CA GLY A 13 62.00 4.63 0.94
C GLY A 13 62.69 4.05 -0.31
N ARG A 14 63.50 2.98 -0.15
CA ARG A 14 64.15 2.29 -1.27
C ARG A 14 63.40 1.01 -1.66
N ALA A 15 63.20 0.78 -2.95
CA ALA A 15 62.57 -0.42 -3.51
C ALA A 15 63.45 -1.06 -4.59
N CYS A 16 63.42 -2.39 -4.72
CA CYS A 16 64.15 -3.07 -5.81
C CYS A 16 63.48 -2.82 -7.17
N ALA A 17 64.15 -3.21 -8.26
CA ALA A 17 63.65 -3.03 -9.62
C ALA A 17 62.25 -3.63 -9.87
N GLU A 18 61.91 -4.74 -9.20
CA GLU A 18 60.61 -5.41 -9.32
C GLU A 18 59.48 -4.72 -8.53
N HIS A 19 59.83 -3.86 -7.57
CA HIS A 19 58.88 -3.19 -6.68
C HIS A 19 58.83 -1.67 -6.88
N ILE A 20 59.40 -1.18 -7.99
CA ILE A 20 59.40 0.24 -8.36
C ILE A 20 59.16 0.40 -9.86
N SER A 21 58.30 1.34 -10.23
CA SER A 21 58.00 1.64 -11.62
C SER A 21 57.92 3.15 -11.84
N ILE A 22 58.01 3.57 -13.10
CA ILE A 22 57.84 4.97 -13.49
C ILE A 22 56.36 5.29 -13.56
N CYS A 23 55.91 6.33 -12.88
CA CYS A 23 54.52 6.78 -13.01
C CYS A 23 54.31 7.44 -14.38
N PRO A 24 53.31 7.02 -15.18
CA PRO A 24 53.07 7.60 -16.50
C PRO A 24 52.54 9.05 -16.45
N THR A 25 52.16 9.55 -15.28
CA THR A 25 51.61 10.90 -15.11
C THR A 25 52.68 11.93 -14.76
N CYS A 26 53.59 11.63 -13.83
CA CYS A 26 54.65 12.56 -13.43
C CYS A 26 56.04 12.18 -13.96
N GLY A 27 56.26 10.95 -14.41
CA GLY A 27 57.56 10.46 -14.86
C GLY A 27 58.50 10.01 -13.74
N ASP A 28 58.08 10.08 -12.47
CA ASP A 28 58.93 9.72 -11.33
C ASP A 28 58.95 8.22 -11.04
N ALA A 29 60.08 7.74 -10.49
CA ALA A 29 60.20 6.38 -9.97
C ALA A 29 59.54 6.28 -8.59
N VAL A 30 58.47 5.49 -8.50
CA VAL A 30 57.66 5.35 -7.28
C VAL A 30 57.46 3.87 -6.96
N CYS A 31 57.61 3.52 -5.68
CA CYS A 31 57.45 2.14 -5.24
C CYS A 31 56.00 1.66 -5.38
N HIS A 32 55.81 0.35 -5.56
CA HIS A 32 54.49 -0.24 -5.72
C HIS A 32 53.56 -0.02 -4.52
N GLY A 33 54.10 0.25 -3.33
CA GLY A 33 53.29 0.61 -2.15
C GLY A 33 52.71 2.03 -2.17
N CYS A 34 53.35 2.97 -2.89
CA CYS A 34 52.87 4.34 -3.08
C CYS A 34 52.05 4.51 -4.37
N GLN A 35 51.99 3.46 -5.19
CA GLN A 35 51.20 3.41 -6.40
C GLN A 35 49.94 2.59 -6.19
N VAL A 36 48.92 2.90 -6.96
CA VAL A 36 47.71 2.10 -7.05
C VAL A 36 47.36 1.94 -8.52
N THR A 37 46.70 0.83 -8.83
CA THR A 37 46.25 0.51 -10.18
C THR A 37 44.88 1.14 -10.41
N CYS A 38 44.70 1.83 -11.54
CA CYS A 38 43.40 2.34 -11.96
C CYS A 38 42.42 1.17 -12.13
N ALA A 39 41.29 1.20 -11.43
CA ALA A 39 40.30 0.13 -11.53
C ALA A 39 39.69 -0.02 -12.93
N ALA A 40 39.63 1.07 -13.71
CA ALA A 40 39.01 1.06 -15.02
C ALA A 40 39.93 0.60 -16.17
N CYS A 41 41.22 0.95 -16.14
CA CYS A 41 42.13 0.65 -17.26
C CYS A 41 43.34 -0.22 -16.88
N GLY A 42 43.53 -0.53 -15.60
CA GLY A 42 44.67 -1.34 -15.14
C GLY A 42 46.02 -0.60 -15.10
N GLU A 43 46.06 0.70 -15.42
CA GLU A 43 47.30 1.48 -15.41
C GLU A 43 47.74 1.81 -13.98
N ARG A 44 49.01 1.56 -13.64
CA ARG A 44 49.55 1.84 -12.30
C ARG A 44 50.12 3.25 -12.22
N GLN A 45 49.65 4.04 -11.24
CA GLN A 45 50.05 5.43 -11.07
C GLN A 45 50.24 5.77 -9.59
N CYS A 46 50.91 6.88 -9.29
CA CYS A 46 50.96 7.42 -7.92
C CYS A 46 49.55 7.59 -7.37
N ARG A 47 49.31 7.19 -6.11
CA ARG A 47 47.99 7.31 -5.48
C ARG A 47 47.45 8.75 -5.51
N SER A 48 48.34 9.76 -5.47
CA SER A 48 48.02 11.18 -5.55
C SER A 48 47.43 11.64 -6.89
N HIS A 49 47.63 10.90 -7.98
CA HIS A 49 47.08 11.24 -9.30
C HIS A 49 45.74 10.57 -9.59
N LEU A 50 45.34 9.61 -8.75
CA LEU A 50 44.06 8.93 -8.91
C LEU A 50 42.94 9.73 -8.24
N ARG A 51 41.73 9.51 -8.72
CA ARG A 51 40.50 10.09 -8.20
C ARG A 51 39.60 8.97 -7.68
N ALA A 52 38.80 9.27 -6.66
CA ALA A 52 37.75 8.36 -6.22
C ALA A 52 36.66 8.25 -7.30
N ASP A 53 36.26 7.02 -7.64
CA ASP A 53 35.06 6.81 -8.45
C ASP A 53 33.81 7.03 -7.59
N SER A 54 32.87 7.82 -8.12
CA SER A 54 31.57 8.06 -7.50
C SER A 54 30.63 6.86 -7.56
N VAL A 55 30.87 5.92 -8.47
CA VAL A 55 30.14 4.65 -8.55
C VAL A 55 30.90 3.65 -7.71
N VAL A 56 30.23 3.18 -6.65
CA VAL A 56 30.81 2.24 -5.70
C VAL A 56 30.81 0.84 -6.31
N GLY A 57 31.89 0.10 -6.11
CA GLY A 57 31.99 -1.29 -6.57
C GLY A 57 31.01 -2.21 -5.83
N GLN A 58 30.87 -3.46 -6.30
CA GLN A 58 29.91 -4.42 -5.73
C GLN A 58 30.13 -4.69 -4.22
N ASP A 59 31.37 -4.56 -3.75
CA ASP A 59 31.74 -4.79 -2.35
C ASP A 59 31.59 -3.55 -1.45
N GLY A 60 31.01 -2.46 -1.97
CA GLY A 60 30.88 -1.20 -1.22
C GLY A 60 32.15 -0.36 -1.15
N ALA A 61 33.25 -0.80 -1.79
CA ALA A 61 34.52 -0.10 -1.81
C ALA A 61 34.56 1.04 -2.85
N ILE A 62 35.15 2.17 -2.46
CA ILE A 62 35.45 3.28 -3.39
C ILE A 62 36.71 2.92 -4.16
N GLU A 63 36.56 2.75 -5.47
CA GLU A 63 37.67 2.47 -6.37
C GLU A 63 38.43 3.74 -6.77
N LEU A 64 39.69 3.57 -7.16
CA LEU A 64 40.54 4.66 -7.62
C LEU A 64 40.72 4.59 -9.14
N ILE A 65 40.44 5.69 -9.82
CA ILE A 65 40.48 5.83 -11.28
C ILE A 65 41.48 6.90 -11.71
N CYS A 66 42.16 6.69 -12.84
CA CYS A 66 43.15 7.64 -13.33
C CYS A 66 42.50 8.87 -13.99
N PRO A 67 43.24 9.99 -14.17
CA PRO A 67 42.69 11.21 -14.75
C PRO A 67 42.13 11.05 -16.17
N ARG A 68 42.63 10.07 -16.93
CA ARG A 68 42.16 9.75 -18.28
C ARG A 68 40.80 9.02 -18.27
N CYS A 69 40.56 8.18 -17.27
CA CYS A 69 39.30 7.46 -17.12
C CYS A 69 38.26 8.26 -16.33
N ALA A 70 38.71 9.24 -15.54
CA ALA A 70 37.86 10.07 -14.69
C ALA A 70 37.05 11.11 -15.49
N VAL A 71 35.87 10.72 -15.94
CA VAL A 71 34.90 11.63 -16.55
C VAL A 71 34.12 12.35 -15.45
N ARG A 72 34.02 13.68 -15.53
CA ARG A 72 33.21 14.46 -14.59
C ARG A 72 31.74 14.41 -15.00
N CYS A 73 30.89 13.89 -14.13
CA CYS A 73 29.45 13.80 -14.38
C CYS A 73 28.81 15.19 -14.32
N PRO A 74 28.07 15.65 -15.35
CA PRO A 74 27.35 16.92 -15.30
C PRO A 74 26.23 16.96 -14.24
N GLY A 75 25.71 15.81 -13.84
CA GLY A 75 24.65 15.70 -12.84
C GLY A 75 25.14 15.91 -11.40
N CYS A 76 26.02 15.03 -10.92
CA CYS A 76 26.52 15.07 -9.54
C CYS A 76 27.87 15.79 -9.37
N GLN A 77 28.50 16.20 -10.47
CA GLN A 77 29.80 16.89 -10.50
C GLN A 77 30.99 16.05 -9.97
N GLN A 78 30.77 14.77 -9.67
CA GLN A 78 31.78 13.80 -9.26
C GLN A 78 32.45 13.11 -10.46
N PHE A 79 33.58 12.45 -10.21
CA PHE A 79 34.30 11.69 -11.22
C PHE A 79 33.85 10.24 -11.25
N SER A 80 33.75 9.67 -12.46
CA SER A 80 33.48 8.25 -12.64
C SER A 80 34.09 7.74 -13.94
N ALA A 81 34.53 6.48 -13.94
CA ALA A 81 34.79 5.74 -15.16
C ALA A 81 33.52 5.04 -15.68
N HIS A 82 32.54 4.79 -14.81
CA HIS A 82 31.28 4.13 -15.14
C HIS A 82 30.25 5.16 -15.61
N THR A 83 30.24 5.40 -16.92
CA THR A 83 29.34 6.37 -17.56
C THR A 83 28.39 5.71 -18.56
N GLY A 84 27.21 6.30 -18.71
CA GLY A 84 26.26 5.98 -19.77
C GLY A 84 25.78 7.27 -20.45
N VAL A 85 24.97 7.12 -21.50
CA VAL A 85 24.45 8.25 -22.29
C VAL A 85 22.96 8.45 -21.98
N CYS A 86 22.56 9.71 -21.80
CA CYS A 86 21.15 10.09 -21.71
C CYS A 86 20.51 10.06 -23.11
N ASP A 87 19.46 9.27 -23.29
CA ASP A 87 18.71 9.18 -24.56
C ASP A 87 18.03 10.49 -24.96
N ALA A 88 17.76 11.38 -24.00
CA ALA A 88 17.10 12.67 -24.26
C ALA A 88 18.09 13.77 -24.70
N SER A 89 19.31 13.78 -24.17
CA SER A 89 20.27 14.87 -24.39
C SER A 89 21.56 14.48 -25.09
N GLY A 90 21.85 13.18 -25.22
CA GLY A 90 23.13 12.65 -25.72
C GLY A 90 24.31 12.88 -24.78
N GLN A 91 24.12 13.52 -23.63
CA GLN A 91 25.18 13.78 -22.67
C GLN A 91 25.52 12.53 -21.85
N ARG A 92 26.80 12.44 -21.44
CA ARG A 92 27.28 11.37 -20.57
C ARG A 92 27.07 11.72 -19.11
N PHE A 93 26.52 10.77 -18.35
CA PHE A 93 26.39 10.86 -16.89
C PHE A 93 27.00 9.61 -16.25
N CYS A 94 27.39 9.70 -14.97
CA CYS A 94 27.77 8.50 -14.24
C CYS A 94 26.55 7.58 -14.06
N ALA A 95 26.80 6.28 -13.90
CA ALA A 95 25.76 5.27 -13.77
C ALA A 95 24.76 5.58 -12.63
N ASN A 96 25.22 6.19 -11.53
CA ASN A 96 24.37 6.59 -10.40
C ASN A 96 23.38 7.72 -10.73
N CYS A 97 23.68 8.55 -11.72
CA CYS A 97 22.81 9.65 -12.13
C CYS A 97 21.83 9.27 -13.24
N LEU A 98 22.04 8.13 -13.90
CA LEU A 98 21.16 7.64 -14.94
C LEU A 98 20.03 6.83 -14.32
N VAL A 99 18.83 7.03 -14.84
CA VAL A 99 17.64 6.27 -14.47
C VAL A 99 16.97 5.71 -15.71
N THR A 100 16.26 4.60 -15.55
CA THR A 100 15.46 4.00 -16.63
C THR A 100 14.02 4.48 -16.50
N CYS A 101 13.50 5.15 -17.52
CA CYS A 101 12.12 5.61 -17.55
C CYS A 101 11.15 4.42 -17.49
N ARG A 102 10.27 4.37 -16.49
CA ARG A 102 9.27 3.29 -16.35
C ARG A 102 8.25 3.25 -17.49
N GLY A 103 7.94 4.40 -18.10
CA GLY A 103 6.99 4.49 -19.22
C GLY A 103 7.50 3.95 -20.57
N CYS A 104 8.74 4.25 -20.97
CA CYS A 104 9.27 3.90 -22.30
C CYS A 104 10.58 3.10 -22.29
N GLY A 105 11.18 2.84 -21.13
CA GLY A 105 12.44 2.11 -20.99
C GLY A 105 13.71 2.88 -21.35
N ARG A 106 13.60 4.15 -21.77
CA ARG A 106 14.77 4.98 -22.09
C ARG A 106 15.62 5.30 -20.87
N THR A 107 16.93 5.36 -21.05
CA THR A 107 17.89 5.80 -20.05
C THR A 107 18.01 7.32 -20.09
N VAL A 108 17.69 7.99 -19.00
CA VAL A 108 17.67 9.46 -18.92
C VAL A 108 18.48 9.96 -17.73
N GLY A 109 19.19 11.08 -17.94
CA GLY A 109 19.98 11.74 -16.91
C GLY A 109 19.21 12.81 -16.15
N PRO A 110 19.81 13.39 -15.10
CA PRO A 110 19.20 14.46 -14.31
C PRO A 110 18.75 15.64 -15.19
N GLY A 111 17.58 16.19 -14.87
CA GLY A 111 16.94 17.25 -15.65
C GLY A 111 16.07 16.78 -16.82
N PHE A 112 16.07 15.47 -17.15
CA PHE A 112 15.28 14.89 -18.25
C PHE A 112 14.24 13.87 -17.79
N TYR A 113 13.97 13.82 -16.48
CA TYR A 113 12.95 12.96 -15.89
C TYR A 113 12.30 13.59 -14.66
N HIS A 114 11.10 13.12 -14.34
CA HIS A 114 10.36 13.44 -13.13
C HIS A 114 10.08 12.15 -12.37
N ARG A 115 10.01 12.23 -11.03
CA ARG A 115 9.52 11.11 -10.22
C ARG A 115 8.02 11.26 -10.06
N ASN A 116 7.27 10.22 -10.42
CA ASN A 116 5.83 10.23 -10.24
C ASN A 116 5.52 10.17 -8.73
N PRO A 117 4.71 11.09 -8.18
CA PRO A 117 4.39 11.13 -6.75
C PRO A 117 3.57 9.93 -6.26
N VAL A 118 2.94 9.17 -7.16
CA VAL A 118 2.10 8.02 -6.81
C VAL A 118 2.91 6.74 -6.61
N ASP A 119 3.86 6.45 -7.51
CA ASP A 119 4.66 5.20 -7.47
C ASP A 119 6.14 5.44 -7.08
N GLY A 120 6.62 6.69 -7.08
CA GLY A 120 8.01 7.07 -6.79
C GLY A 120 8.99 6.87 -7.96
N GLU A 121 8.49 6.40 -9.10
CA GLU A 121 9.30 5.91 -10.21
C GLU A 121 9.67 7.04 -11.19
N PRO A 122 10.82 6.93 -11.88
CA PRO A 122 11.25 7.93 -12.84
C PRO A 122 10.52 7.76 -14.19
N TYR A 123 10.00 8.86 -14.72
CA TYR A 123 9.43 8.96 -16.06
C TYR A 123 10.12 10.11 -16.80
N CYS A 124 10.52 9.89 -18.06
CA CYS A 124 11.15 10.93 -18.86
C CYS A 124 10.15 12.06 -19.18
N THR A 125 10.65 13.25 -19.51
CA THR A 125 9.82 14.43 -19.83
C THR A 125 8.84 14.18 -20.99
N ALA A 126 9.13 13.21 -21.88
CA ALA A 126 8.24 12.85 -22.98
C ALA A 126 7.12 11.85 -22.59
N CYS A 127 7.25 11.16 -21.46
CA CYS A 127 6.27 10.20 -20.94
C CYS A 127 5.37 10.79 -19.86
N VAL A 128 5.48 12.09 -19.62
CA VAL A 128 4.67 12.80 -18.64
C VAL A 128 3.92 13.94 -19.30
N VAL A 129 2.84 14.33 -18.67
CA VAL A 129 1.96 15.41 -19.08
C VAL A 129 1.71 16.33 -17.89
N GLU A 130 1.62 17.63 -18.13
CA GLU A 130 1.25 18.58 -17.09
C GLU A 130 -0.26 18.52 -16.87
N CYS A 131 -0.69 18.38 -15.62
CA CYS A 131 -2.11 18.41 -15.27
C CYS A 131 -2.68 19.82 -15.46
N PRO A 132 -3.74 20.02 -16.27
CA PRO A 132 -4.31 21.34 -16.50
C PRO A 132 -4.98 21.94 -15.26
N ASN A 133 -5.28 21.13 -14.24
CA ASN A 133 -5.97 21.59 -13.02
C ASN A 133 -5.00 21.98 -11.89
N CYS A 134 -3.90 21.25 -11.70
CA CYS A 134 -2.96 21.49 -10.60
C CYS A 134 -1.53 21.80 -11.03
N HIS A 135 -1.25 21.82 -12.34
CA HIS A 135 0.06 22.07 -12.93
C HIS A 135 1.17 21.08 -12.48
N GLN A 136 0.79 20.00 -11.80
CA GLN A 136 1.72 18.94 -11.43
C GLN A 136 1.91 17.97 -12.60
N VAL A 137 3.11 17.42 -12.66
CA VAL A 137 3.48 16.42 -13.66
C VAL A 137 2.79 15.09 -13.33
N ALA A 138 2.14 14.50 -14.32
CA ALA A 138 1.43 13.23 -14.22
C ALA A 138 1.85 12.29 -15.36
N THR A 139 1.63 11.00 -15.18
CA THR A 139 1.89 9.98 -16.22
C THR A 139 0.72 9.82 -17.19
N SER A 140 -0.48 10.21 -16.77
CA SER A 140 -1.70 10.17 -17.57
C SER A 140 -2.73 11.13 -16.99
N LEU A 141 -3.64 11.62 -17.84
CA LEU A 141 -4.83 12.33 -17.42
C LEU A 141 -6.05 11.42 -17.50
N LEU A 142 -7.00 11.67 -16.62
CA LEU A 142 -8.36 11.13 -16.66
C LEU A 142 -9.30 12.27 -17.03
N ALA A 143 -10.44 11.96 -17.65
CA ALA A 143 -11.51 12.92 -17.88
C ALA A 143 -12.65 12.66 -16.90
N CYS A 144 -13.25 13.72 -16.34
CA CYS A 144 -14.43 13.59 -15.49
C CYS A 144 -15.63 13.12 -16.33
N ASP A 145 -16.34 12.08 -15.86
CA ASP A 145 -17.51 11.51 -16.54
C ASP A 145 -18.68 12.50 -16.66
N VAL A 146 -18.70 13.55 -15.84
CA VAL A 146 -19.81 14.52 -15.76
C VAL A 146 -19.56 15.76 -16.63
N CYS A 147 -18.40 16.42 -16.50
CA CYS A 147 -18.11 17.66 -17.22
C CYS A 147 -17.02 17.55 -18.28
N GLY A 148 -16.36 16.39 -18.40
CA GLY A 148 -15.26 16.17 -19.35
C GLY A 148 -13.95 16.86 -18.99
N SER A 149 -13.86 17.60 -17.88
CA SER A 149 -12.60 18.24 -17.46
C SER A 149 -11.51 17.19 -17.25
N GLU A 150 -10.31 17.45 -17.76
CA GLU A 150 -9.17 16.55 -17.60
C GLU A 150 -8.35 16.88 -16.36
N GLY A 151 -7.70 15.87 -15.79
CA GLY A 151 -6.89 16.02 -14.58
C GLY A 151 -6.11 14.76 -14.24
N CYS A 152 -5.06 14.90 -13.46
CA CYS A 152 -4.27 13.77 -12.96
C CYS A 152 -5.06 12.94 -11.93
N ALA A 153 -4.51 11.80 -11.52
CA ALA A 153 -5.14 10.90 -10.55
C ALA A 153 -5.44 11.55 -9.18
N SER A 154 -4.75 12.65 -8.83
CA SER A 154 -5.02 13.42 -7.61
C SER A 154 -6.16 14.44 -7.77
N CYS A 155 -6.40 14.93 -8.99
CA CYS A 155 -7.48 15.89 -9.27
C CYS A 155 -8.79 15.20 -9.70
N ILE A 156 -8.68 14.01 -10.28
CA ILE A 156 -9.81 13.21 -10.74
C ILE A 156 -9.66 11.81 -10.17
N ALA A 157 -10.53 11.51 -9.22
CA ALA A 157 -10.57 10.24 -8.52
C ALA A 157 -11.71 9.38 -9.06
N ARG A 158 -11.64 8.07 -8.84
CA ARG A 158 -12.72 7.15 -9.19
C ARG A 158 -13.70 7.03 -8.04
N CYS A 159 -14.99 7.11 -8.34
CA CYS A 159 -16.03 6.83 -7.37
C CYS A 159 -15.91 5.39 -6.88
N VAL A 160 -15.84 5.19 -5.55
CA VAL A 160 -15.74 3.84 -4.95
C VAL A 160 -16.95 2.96 -5.26
N THR A 161 -18.11 3.55 -5.53
CA THR A 161 -19.37 2.83 -5.77
C THR A 161 -19.52 2.40 -7.23
N CYS A 162 -19.36 3.33 -8.19
CA CYS A 162 -19.58 3.04 -9.63
C CYS A 162 -18.30 2.99 -10.48
N GLY A 163 -17.13 3.28 -9.91
CA GLY A 163 -15.84 3.28 -10.60
C GLY A 163 -15.60 4.44 -11.57
N ARG A 164 -16.59 5.32 -11.78
CA ARG A 164 -16.51 6.44 -12.73
C ARG A 164 -15.58 7.55 -12.24
N PRO A 165 -14.76 8.14 -13.13
CA PRO A 165 -13.88 9.26 -12.78
C PRO A 165 -14.68 10.54 -12.53
N VAL A 166 -14.44 11.20 -11.39
CA VAL A 166 -15.06 12.46 -11.00
C VAL A 166 -14.02 13.45 -10.49
N CYS A 167 -14.16 14.72 -10.90
CA CYS A 167 -13.41 15.83 -10.34
C CYS A 167 -13.99 16.26 -8.99
N GLU A 168 -13.29 17.15 -8.29
CA GLU A 168 -13.67 17.68 -6.97
C GLU A 168 -15.08 18.33 -6.94
N ALA A 169 -15.53 18.92 -8.05
CA ALA A 169 -16.88 19.50 -8.12
C ALA A 169 -18.00 18.44 -8.24
N HIS A 170 -17.67 17.25 -8.74
CA HIS A 170 -18.64 16.19 -9.05
C HIS A 170 -18.52 14.96 -8.13
N GLY A 171 -17.66 15.02 -7.13
CA GLY A 171 -17.54 13.99 -6.11
C GLY A 171 -17.03 14.56 -4.80
N VAL A 172 -17.28 13.82 -3.73
CA VAL A 172 -16.90 14.18 -2.37
C VAL A 172 -15.90 13.16 -1.85
N ALA A 173 -14.76 13.64 -1.36
CA ALA A 173 -13.81 12.82 -0.61
C ALA A 173 -14.28 12.69 0.85
N MET A 174 -14.51 11.47 1.30
CA MET A 174 -14.97 11.19 2.65
C MET A 174 -13.81 11.31 3.64
N LEU A 175 -13.93 12.20 4.62
CA LEU A 175 -12.86 12.50 5.58
C LEU A 175 -12.36 11.27 6.36
N ASP A 176 -13.27 10.39 6.78
CA ASP A 176 -12.92 9.26 7.65
C ASP A 176 -12.20 8.10 6.93
N CYS A 177 -12.38 7.97 5.62
CA CYS A 177 -11.88 6.81 4.86
C CYS A 177 -11.13 7.14 3.57
N GLY A 178 -11.10 8.41 3.15
CA GLY A 178 -10.46 8.86 1.91
C GLY A 178 -11.16 8.41 0.62
N HIS A 179 -12.25 7.63 0.71
CA HIS A 179 -13.00 7.23 -0.47
C HIS A 179 -13.64 8.45 -1.16
N VAL A 180 -13.57 8.49 -2.49
CA VAL A 180 -14.31 9.47 -3.29
C VAL A 180 -15.63 8.86 -3.75
N VAL A 181 -16.72 9.59 -3.58
CA VAL A 181 -18.07 9.20 -4.00
C VAL A 181 -18.62 10.27 -4.93
N CYS A 182 -19.12 9.90 -6.10
CA CYS A 182 -19.72 10.88 -7.01
C CYS A 182 -21.05 11.40 -6.44
N ASN A 183 -21.45 12.62 -6.80
CA ASN A 183 -22.66 13.26 -6.26
C ASN A 183 -23.94 12.43 -6.47
N ARG A 184 -23.97 11.58 -7.51
CA ARG A 184 -25.08 10.65 -7.78
C ARG A 184 -25.15 9.49 -6.78
N ASP A 185 -24.01 8.95 -6.37
CA ASP A 185 -23.94 7.77 -5.52
C ASP A 185 -23.78 8.15 -4.04
N LEU A 186 -23.82 9.44 -3.72
CA LEU A 186 -23.89 9.92 -2.34
C LEU A 186 -25.13 9.36 -1.67
N VAL A 187 -24.94 8.91 -0.44
CA VAL A 187 -26.04 8.45 0.40
C VAL A 187 -25.98 9.18 1.73
N GLU A 188 -27.16 9.48 2.23
CA GLU A 188 -27.33 10.16 3.51
C GLU A 188 -27.73 9.16 4.58
N CYS A 189 -27.34 9.44 5.82
CA CYS A 189 -27.88 8.80 6.99
C CYS A 189 -29.39 9.01 7.03
N ALA A 190 -30.17 7.92 7.08
CA ALA A 190 -31.63 8.00 7.10
C ALA A 190 -32.19 8.79 8.29
N ILE A 191 -31.41 8.92 9.38
CA ILE A 191 -31.81 9.54 10.63
C ILE A 191 -31.39 11.02 10.71
N CYS A 192 -30.10 11.35 10.53
CA CYS A 192 -29.61 12.73 10.66
C CYS A 192 -29.32 13.46 9.36
N LYS A 193 -29.48 12.80 8.20
CA LYS A 193 -29.20 13.35 6.85
C LYS A 193 -27.74 13.70 6.57
N GLU A 194 -26.82 13.36 7.47
CA GLU A 194 -25.38 13.48 7.23
C GLU A 194 -24.93 12.53 6.11
N VAL A 195 -24.07 13.00 5.21
CA VAL A 195 -23.51 12.19 4.12
C VAL A 195 -22.63 11.09 4.71
N VAL A 196 -22.84 9.85 4.26
CA VAL A 196 -22.06 8.69 4.70
C VAL A 196 -21.45 7.97 3.50
N CYS A 197 -20.32 7.30 3.73
CA CYS A 197 -19.65 6.57 2.66
C CYS A 197 -20.44 5.29 2.33
N PRO A 198 -20.96 5.12 1.09
CA PRO A 198 -21.68 3.90 0.67
C PRO A 198 -20.85 2.63 0.80
N ALA A 199 -19.52 2.73 0.66
CA ALA A 199 -18.62 1.58 0.72
C ALA A 199 -18.30 1.15 2.15
N CYS A 200 -18.28 2.10 3.10
CA CYS A 200 -17.98 1.81 4.50
C CYS A 200 -19.24 1.59 5.36
N THR A 201 -20.40 2.08 4.90
CA THR A 201 -21.67 1.90 5.61
C THR A 201 -22.49 0.79 4.97
N SER A 202 -22.87 -0.19 5.77
CA SER A 202 -23.75 -1.26 5.32
C SER A 202 -25.21 -0.89 5.56
N ASP A 203 -26.10 -1.38 4.70
CA ASP A 203 -27.54 -1.21 4.90
C ASP A 203 -27.99 -1.89 6.20
N CYS A 204 -28.90 -1.28 6.95
CA CYS A 204 -29.45 -1.90 8.14
C CYS A 204 -30.17 -3.20 7.77
N ALA A 205 -29.82 -4.32 8.42
CA ALA A 205 -30.47 -5.61 8.14
C ALA A 205 -31.96 -5.66 8.52
N GLY A 206 -32.44 -4.69 9.31
CA GLY A 206 -33.86 -4.54 9.68
C GLY A 206 -34.68 -3.79 8.63
N CYS A 207 -34.28 -2.56 8.29
CA CYS A 207 -35.06 -1.67 7.41
C CYS A 207 -34.44 -1.42 6.03
N GLY A 208 -33.22 -1.87 5.76
CA GLY A 208 -32.51 -1.66 4.49
C GLY A 208 -31.91 -0.27 4.32
N MET A 209 -32.07 0.63 5.30
CA MET A 209 -31.55 2.00 5.22
C MET A 209 -30.13 2.12 5.76
N ARG A 210 -29.34 3.04 5.19
CA ARG A 210 -27.99 3.38 5.68
C ARG A 210 -28.05 4.38 6.82
N SER A 211 -27.11 4.27 7.76
CA SER A 211 -26.99 5.15 8.92
C SER A 211 -25.52 5.44 9.19
N CYS A 212 -25.22 6.64 9.68
CA CYS A 212 -23.85 6.99 10.10
C CYS A 212 -23.47 6.20 11.36
N ALA A 213 -22.17 6.12 11.67
CA ALA A 213 -21.66 5.37 12.81
C ALA A 213 -22.36 5.74 14.15
N ARG A 214 -22.73 7.01 14.32
CA ARG A 214 -23.46 7.50 15.51
C ARG A 214 -24.89 6.96 15.63
N HIS A 215 -25.51 6.61 14.52
CA HIS A 215 -26.86 6.08 14.45
C HIS A 215 -26.88 4.59 14.13
N THR A 216 -25.73 3.93 14.25
CA THR A 216 -25.56 2.49 14.11
C THR A 216 -25.24 1.90 15.48
N THR A 217 -25.84 0.76 15.80
CA THR A 217 -25.59 0.03 17.04
C THR A 217 -25.70 -1.48 16.80
N ALA A 218 -24.98 -2.26 17.60
CA ALA A 218 -25.00 -3.70 17.52
C ALA A 218 -26.12 -4.28 18.41
N CYS A 219 -26.84 -5.28 17.90
CA CYS A 219 -27.78 -6.05 18.69
C CYS A 219 -27.01 -6.88 19.74
N SER A 220 -27.36 -6.77 21.03
CA SER A 220 -26.68 -7.47 22.13
C SER A 220 -26.74 -9.00 22.03
N GLN A 221 -27.71 -9.53 21.29
CA GLN A 221 -27.93 -10.96 21.14
C GLN A 221 -27.32 -11.56 19.88
N CYS A 222 -27.48 -10.92 18.71
CA CYS A 222 -26.91 -11.44 17.45
C CYS A 222 -25.62 -10.73 17.01
N GLY A 223 -25.20 -9.68 17.72
CA GLY A 223 -23.98 -8.91 17.47
C GLY A 223 -23.94 -8.17 16.13
N GLN A 224 -25.00 -8.24 15.32
CA GLN A 224 -25.04 -7.57 14.02
C GLN A 224 -25.40 -6.10 14.19
N GLU A 225 -24.91 -5.28 13.27
CA GLU A 225 -25.17 -3.84 13.22
C GLU A 225 -26.54 -3.53 12.61
N TYR A 226 -27.24 -2.58 13.23
CA TYR A 226 -28.52 -2.04 12.79
C TYR A 226 -28.53 -0.54 13.03
N CYS A 227 -29.49 0.17 12.42
CA CYS A 227 -29.75 1.53 12.85
C CYS A 227 -30.36 1.53 14.27
N VAL A 228 -30.13 2.60 15.02
CA VAL A 228 -30.65 2.76 16.38
C VAL A 228 -32.18 2.66 16.45
N SER A 229 -32.91 2.98 15.36
CA SER A 229 -34.37 2.83 15.29
C SER A 229 -34.84 1.37 15.15
N CYS A 230 -33.99 0.47 14.64
CA CYS A 230 -34.30 -0.96 14.50
C CYS A 230 -33.88 -1.79 15.73
N VAL A 231 -33.21 -1.17 16.71
CA VAL A 231 -32.83 -1.80 17.97
C VAL A 231 -33.65 -1.17 19.08
N GLY A 232 -34.51 -1.99 19.70
CA GLY A 232 -35.45 -1.50 20.72
C GLY A 232 -34.78 -1.23 22.08
N VAL A 233 -35.58 -0.73 23.02
CA VAL A 233 -35.20 -0.62 24.44
C VAL A 233 -34.82 -2.01 24.95
N GLY A 234 -33.55 -2.17 25.36
CA GLY A 234 -32.95 -3.47 25.72
C GLY A 234 -31.88 -3.98 24.74
N GLY A 235 -31.54 -3.22 23.70
CA GLY A 235 -30.40 -3.54 22.82
C GLY A 235 -30.65 -4.70 21.85
N LEU A 236 -31.90 -5.12 21.68
CA LEU A 236 -32.28 -6.23 20.79
C LEU A 236 -32.86 -5.71 19.47
N CYS A 237 -32.41 -6.28 18.36
CA CYS A 237 -33.09 -6.11 17.09
C CYS A 237 -34.45 -6.84 17.11
N GLU A 238 -35.37 -6.40 16.26
CA GLU A 238 -36.72 -6.98 16.20
C GLU A 238 -36.73 -8.50 15.98
N THR A 239 -35.84 -9.00 15.10
CA THR A 239 -35.72 -10.44 14.83
C THR A 239 -35.35 -11.23 16.08
N CYS A 240 -34.35 -10.79 16.84
CA CYS A 240 -33.95 -11.42 18.10
C CYS A 240 -35.04 -11.34 19.18
N ARG A 241 -35.78 -10.22 19.23
CA ARG A 241 -36.88 -10.06 20.17
C ARG A 241 -38.02 -11.04 19.89
N LEU A 242 -38.25 -11.39 18.62
CA LEU A 242 -39.37 -12.24 18.21
C LEU A 242 -39.00 -13.72 18.04
N VAL A 243 -37.73 -14.07 17.81
CA VAL A 243 -37.32 -15.46 17.48
C VAL A 243 -37.66 -16.45 18.60
N GLU A 244 -37.53 -16.06 19.86
CA GLU A 244 -37.88 -16.91 21.01
C GLU A 244 -39.38 -17.26 21.01
N LYS A 245 -40.26 -16.30 20.70
CA LYS A 245 -41.72 -16.50 20.76
C LYS A 245 -42.33 -17.02 19.46
N ARG A 246 -41.80 -16.58 18.31
CA ARG A 246 -42.39 -16.76 16.98
C ARG A 246 -41.47 -17.43 15.97
N GLY A 247 -40.24 -17.78 16.36
CA GLY A 247 -39.30 -18.46 15.46
C GLY A 247 -39.80 -19.85 15.09
N LYS A 248 -39.57 -20.25 13.84
CA LYS A 248 -39.88 -21.59 13.34
C LYS A 248 -38.92 -22.59 14.00
N VAL A 249 -39.44 -23.62 14.65
CA VAL A 249 -38.62 -24.70 15.20
C VAL A 249 -37.89 -25.42 14.06
N VAL A 250 -36.58 -25.64 14.22
CA VAL A 250 -35.73 -26.34 13.25
C VAL A 250 -35.08 -27.52 13.95
N ALA A 251 -35.19 -28.70 13.35
CA ALA A 251 -34.53 -29.90 13.87
C ALA A 251 -33.01 -29.79 13.69
N ALA A 252 -32.25 -30.30 14.66
CA ALA A 252 -30.79 -30.10 14.73
C ALA A 252 -30.06 -30.69 13.50
N ASP A 253 -30.56 -31.78 12.95
CA ASP A 253 -30.07 -32.47 11.75
C ASP A 253 -30.38 -31.73 10.43
N HIS A 254 -31.22 -30.70 10.46
CA HIS A 254 -31.61 -29.89 9.30
C HIS A 254 -30.99 -28.49 9.31
N LEU A 255 -30.01 -28.24 10.18
CA LEU A 255 -29.34 -26.95 10.27
C LEU A 255 -28.35 -26.77 9.11
N PRO A 256 -28.38 -25.65 8.36
CA PRO A 256 -27.56 -25.48 7.16
C PRO A 256 -26.08 -25.21 7.46
N TRP A 257 -25.69 -25.23 8.73
CA TRP A 257 -24.35 -24.92 9.21
C TRP A 257 -23.75 -26.06 10.04
N LEU A 258 -24.25 -27.29 9.87
CA LEU A 258 -23.75 -28.47 10.59
C LEU A 258 -22.26 -28.73 10.35
N ASP A 259 -21.76 -28.43 9.15
CA ASP A 259 -20.34 -28.59 8.82
C ASP A 259 -19.47 -27.42 9.31
N HIS A 260 -20.07 -26.38 9.90
CA HIS A 260 -19.31 -25.22 10.39
C HIS A 260 -18.54 -25.57 11.66
N PRO A 261 -17.22 -25.31 11.73
CA PRO A 261 -16.35 -25.82 12.81
C PRO A 261 -16.76 -25.37 14.21
N GLU A 262 -17.34 -24.18 14.34
CA GLU A 262 -17.79 -23.66 15.64
C GLU A 262 -19.27 -23.91 15.94
N ALA A 263 -20.10 -24.01 14.91
CA ALA A 263 -21.56 -24.07 15.06
C ALA A 263 -22.05 -25.52 15.05
N GLY A 264 -21.51 -26.37 14.17
CA GLY A 264 -21.80 -27.80 14.11
C GLY A 264 -21.72 -28.50 15.46
N PRO A 265 -20.64 -28.35 16.24
CA PRO A 265 -20.52 -29.00 17.54
C PRO A 265 -21.59 -28.62 18.58
N ILE A 266 -22.31 -27.50 18.40
CA ILE A 266 -23.40 -27.12 19.31
C ILE A 266 -24.79 -27.47 18.82
N ALA A 267 -24.94 -27.92 17.58
CA ALA A 267 -26.25 -28.18 16.99
C ALA A 267 -27.12 -29.11 17.87
N SER A 268 -26.55 -30.19 18.41
CA SER A 268 -27.28 -31.16 19.22
C SER A 268 -27.54 -30.73 20.68
N HIS A 269 -26.89 -29.67 21.16
CA HIS A 269 -26.98 -29.24 22.58
C HIS A 269 -28.16 -28.30 22.86
N TYR A 270 -28.80 -27.77 21.82
CA TYR A 270 -29.83 -26.74 21.93
C TYR A 270 -31.06 -27.12 21.09
N GLN A 271 -32.23 -26.64 21.52
CA GLN A 271 -33.44 -26.64 20.70
C GLN A 271 -33.48 -25.35 19.88
N TRP A 272 -33.52 -25.47 18.56
CA TRP A 272 -33.32 -24.34 17.67
C TRP A 272 -34.62 -23.77 17.12
N ARG A 273 -34.70 -22.44 17.12
CA ARG A 273 -35.72 -21.65 16.44
C ARG A 273 -35.06 -20.72 15.43
N LYS A 274 -35.67 -20.56 14.26
CA LYS A 274 -35.19 -19.70 13.18
C LYS A 274 -36.13 -18.52 12.96
N ALA A 275 -35.57 -17.33 12.84
CA ALA A 275 -36.23 -16.16 12.28
C ALA A 275 -35.26 -15.46 11.32
N GLY A 276 -35.77 -14.65 10.40
CA GLY A 276 -34.93 -13.94 9.44
C GLY A 276 -35.32 -12.48 9.28
N ASN A 277 -34.38 -11.67 8.81
CA ASN A 277 -34.60 -10.30 8.34
C ASN A 277 -34.06 -10.16 6.91
N LEU A 278 -33.86 -8.92 6.44
CA LEU A 278 -33.46 -8.68 5.05
C LEU A 278 -32.11 -9.33 4.70
N ARG A 279 -31.18 -9.37 5.66
CA ARG A 279 -29.79 -9.83 5.42
C ARG A 279 -29.46 -11.16 6.08
N TYR A 280 -30.05 -11.46 7.22
CA TYR A 280 -29.64 -12.56 8.08
C TYR A 280 -30.77 -13.53 8.37
N ASP A 281 -30.43 -14.81 8.42
CA ASP A 281 -31.16 -15.84 9.14
C ASP A 281 -30.51 -16.02 10.53
N ILE A 282 -31.31 -15.86 11.59
CA ILE A 282 -30.89 -15.95 12.98
C ILE A 282 -31.47 -17.22 13.59
N TYR A 283 -30.59 -18.09 14.04
CA TYR A 283 -30.91 -19.31 14.77
C TYR A 283 -30.68 -19.08 16.26
N PHE A 284 -31.73 -19.29 17.05
CA PHE A 284 -31.73 -19.15 18.49
C PHE A 284 -31.89 -20.53 19.12
N GLY A 285 -30.87 -20.95 19.86
CA GLY A 285 -30.81 -22.24 20.54
C GLY A 285 -31.07 -22.06 22.04
N GLU A 286 -32.02 -22.83 22.57
CA GLU A 286 -32.28 -22.93 24.01
C GLU A 286 -31.77 -24.26 24.56
N GLY A 287 -30.90 -24.19 25.57
CA GLY A 287 -30.28 -25.34 26.21
C GLY A 287 -30.65 -25.46 27.69
N ARG A 288 -29.99 -26.38 28.40
CA ARG A 288 -30.22 -26.59 29.84
C ARG A 288 -29.77 -25.37 30.67
N MET A 289 -30.35 -25.20 31.86
CA MET A 289 -30.02 -24.10 32.79
C MET A 289 -30.10 -22.69 32.17
N ALA A 290 -31.08 -22.49 31.27
CA ALA A 290 -31.28 -21.23 30.54
C ALA A 290 -30.05 -20.77 29.72
N SER A 291 -29.16 -21.69 29.34
CA SER A 291 -28.09 -21.40 28.38
C SER A 291 -28.70 -21.12 27.01
N VAL A 292 -28.17 -20.11 26.32
CA VAL A 292 -28.64 -19.70 25.00
C VAL A 292 -27.48 -19.77 24.01
N ALA A 293 -27.76 -20.13 22.77
CA ALA A 293 -26.84 -19.97 21.65
C ALA A 293 -27.51 -19.19 20.52
N VAL A 294 -26.72 -18.39 19.81
CA VAL A 294 -27.16 -17.62 18.65
C VAL A 294 -26.20 -17.90 17.50
N VAL A 295 -26.73 -18.36 16.37
CA VAL A 295 -25.98 -18.52 15.13
C VAL A 295 -26.59 -17.60 14.08
N VAL A 296 -25.78 -16.73 13.51
CA VAL A 296 -26.20 -15.78 12.48
C VAL A 296 -25.64 -16.22 11.14
N VAL A 297 -26.52 -16.40 10.18
CA VAL A 297 -26.20 -16.77 8.80
C VAL A 297 -26.55 -15.61 7.90
N GLN A 298 -25.56 -15.02 7.23
CA GLN A 298 -25.79 -14.05 6.18
C GLN A 298 -26.35 -14.75 4.95
N ARG A 299 -27.44 -14.22 4.40
CA ARG A 299 -28.02 -14.72 3.16
C ARG A 299 -27.08 -14.42 2.00
N GLY A 300 -26.94 -15.38 1.10
CA GLY A 300 -26.17 -15.26 -0.13
C GLY A 300 -26.75 -16.18 -1.20
N ALA A 301 -26.35 -15.97 -2.45
CA ALA A 301 -26.80 -16.79 -3.59
C ALA A 301 -26.41 -18.27 -3.42
N ASP A 302 -25.27 -18.54 -2.76
CA ASP A 302 -24.66 -19.87 -2.65
C ASP A 302 -24.97 -20.61 -1.32
N GLY A 303 -26.12 -20.34 -0.69
CA GLY A 303 -26.58 -21.11 0.49
C GLY A 303 -26.31 -20.47 1.86
N GLY A 304 -25.78 -19.25 1.90
CA GLY A 304 -25.61 -18.45 3.12
C GLY A 304 -24.37 -18.81 3.93
N ARG A 305 -23.80 -17.82 4.62
CA ARG A 305 -22.53 -17.93 5.34
C ARG A 305 -22.72 -17.65 6.82
N VAL A 306 -22.21 -18.51 7.69
CA VAL A 306 -22.15 -18.22 9.13
C VAL A 306 -21.22 -17.02 9.35
N VAL A 307 -21.76 -15.94 9.92
CA VAL A 307 -21.01 -14.70 10.23
C VAL A 307 -20.81 -14.50 11.72
N ARG A 308 -21.57 -15.23 12.56
CA ARG A 308 -21.39 -15.20 14.01
C ARG A 308 -21.93 -16.45 14.67
N VAL A 309 -21.20 -16.93 15.68
CA VAL A 309 -21.64 -17.92 16.66
C VAL A 309 -21.44 -17.32 18.04
N GLN A 310 -22.48 -17.32 18.87
CA GLN A 310 -22.42 -16.75 20.22
C GLN A 310 -23.11 -17.68 21.21
N ARG A 311 -22.43 -18.00 22.31
CA ARG A 311 -23.01 -18.75 23.43
C ARG A 311 -23.14 -17.80 24.61
N MET A 312 -24.26 -17.85 25.30
CA MET A 312 -24.57 -16.97 26.43
C MET A 312 -25.02 -17.84 27.60
N SER A 313 -24.42 -17.60 28.77
CA SER A 313 -24.93 -18.15 30.02
C SER A 313 -26.15 -17.34 30.49
N ALA A 314 -26.87 -17.87 31.49
CA ALA A 314 -27.96 -17.15 32.12
C ALA A 314 -27.52 -15.80 32.72
N LEU A 315 -26.29 -15.70 33.22
CA LEU A 315 -25.71 -14.47 33.75
C LEU A 315 -25.42 -13.44 32.65
N ASP A 316 -24.92 -13.89 31.49
CA ASP A 316 -24.67 -13.01 30.34
C ASP A 316 -25.97 -12.42 29.78
N ARG A 317 -27.05 -13.21 29.84
CA ARG A 317 -28.39 -12.77 29.41
C ARG A 317 -28.96 -11.68 30.33
N LEU A 318 -28.75 -11.80 31.65
CA LEU A 318 -29.16 -10.80 32.63
C LEU A 318 -28.38 -9.48 32.47
N ARG A 319 -27.06 -9.55 32.25
CA ARG A 319 -26.24 -8.35 31.99
C ARG A 319 -26.67 -7.62 30.72
N GLY A 320 -26.89 -8.37 29.63
CA GLY A 320 -27.33 -7.81 28.35
C GLY A 320 -28.71 -7.13 28.39
N MET A 321 -29.64 -7.59 29.24
CA MET A 321 -30.94 -6.92 29.43
C MET A 321 -30.85 -5.66 30.29
N LEU A 322 -29.89 -5.60 31.21
CA LEU A 322 -29.67 -4.45 32.11
C LEU A 322 -28.77 -3.37 31.50
N GLY A 323 -28.18 -3.61 30.33
CA GLY A 323 -27.26 -2.67 29.68
C GLY A 323 -25.94 -2.49 30.44
N LEU A 324 -25.53 -3.50 31.20
CA LEU A 324 -24.31 -3.56 32.01
C LEU A 324 -23.21 -4.39 31.35
#